data_AF-A0AAD4SH75-F1
#
_entry.id   AF-A0AAD4SH75-F1
#
_cell.length_a   1.000
_cell.length_b   1.000
_cell.length_c   1.000
_cell.angle_alpha   90.00
_cell.angle_beta   90.00
_cell.angle_gamma   90.00
#
_symmetry.space_group_name_H-M   'P 1'
#
loop_
_entity.id
_entity.type
_entity.pdbx_description
1 polymer ?
#
loop_
_entity_poly.entity_id
_entity_poly.type
_entity_poly.pdbx_seq_one_letter_code
_entity_poly.pdbx_strand_id
1 'polypeptide(L)'
;SNADACVFDYLTLSAIIDGTVLCVHGGLSPDVRTIDQVLFVTTVNPRGAGWLFGSRVTTEFNHINNLVLVCRAHQLVQEGLKYMFPDKGLAIVWSAPNYCRRCGNVASILSFTLETT
;
A
#
# COMPACT_ATOMS: atom_id res chain seq x y z
N SER A 1 1.01 -6.90 28.03
CA SER A 1 -0.37 -7.19 27.63
C SER A 1 -0.34 -7.64 26.18
N ASN A 2 -0.47 -8.94 25.92
CA ASN A 2 -0.29 -9.55 24.59
C ASN A 2 -1.60 -9.62 23.77
N ALA A 3 -2.64 -8.90 24.20
CA ALA A 3 -3.93 -8.89 23.51
C ALA A 3 -3.94 -7.97 22.27
N ASP A 4 -3.08 -6.95 22.25
CA ASP A 4 -3.08 -5.93 21.18
C ASP A 4 -2.38 -6.42 19.91
N ALA A 5 -1.42 -7.34 20.01
CA ALA A 5 -0.69 -7.88 18.86
C ALA A 5 -1.56 -8.81 18.00
N CYS A 6 -2.42 -9.62 18.62
CA CYS A 6 -3.26 -10.61 17.94
C CYS A 6 -4.38 -9.98 17.11
N VAL A 7 -4.75 -8.71 17.39
CA VAL A 7 -5.74 -7.96 16.60
C VAL A 7 -5.19 -7.58 15.22
N PHE A 8 -3.87 -7.35 15.12
CA PHE A 8 -3.23 -6.99 13.85
C PHE A 8 -3.04 -8.18 12.90
N ASP A 9 -3.09 -9.42 13.40
CA ASP A 9 -2.98 -10.64 12.59
C ASP A 9 -4.23 -10.91 11.74
N TYR A 10 -5.36 -10.25 12.06
CA TYR A 10 -6.63 -10.32 11.31
C TYR A 10 -6.92 -9.06 10.49
N LEU A 11 -6.02 -8.06 10.51
CA LEU A 11 -6.22 -6.84 9.74
C LEU A 11 -5.99 -7.16 8.26
N THR A 12 -7.01 -6.97 7.42
CA THR A 12 -6.99 -7.27 6.00
C THR A 12 -5.71 -6.72 5.36
N LEU A 13 -4.83 -7.60 4.88
CA LEU A 13 -3.53 -7.25 4.30
C LEU A 13 -3.67 -6.36 3.06
N SER A 14 -4.82 -6.46 2.39
CA SER A 14 -5.16 -5.69 1.21
C SER A 14 -6.67 -5.52 1.01
N ALA A 15 -7.09 -4.43 0.37
CA ALA A 15 -8.46 -4.25 -0.13
C ALA A 15 -8.42 -3.92 -1.63
N ILE A 16 -9.43 -4.35 -2.38
CA ILE A 16 -9.61 -3.96 -3.77
C ILE A 16 -10.84 -3.06 -3.87
N ILE A 17 -10.66 -1.87 -4.42
CA ILE A 17 -11.71 -0.88 -4.66
C ILE A 17 -12.02 -0.88 -6.16
N ASP A 18 -13.30 -0.99 -6.50
CA ASP A 18 -13.81 -0.94 -7.87
C ASP A 18 -13.18 -1.97 -8.84
N GLY A 19 -12.61 -3.05 -8.31
CA GLY A 19 -11.89 -4.06 -9.10
C GLY A 19 -10.55 -3.58 -9.69
N THR A 20 -10.19 -2.31 -9.56
CA THR A 20 -9.05 -1.70 -10.28
C THR A 20 -8.02 -1.03 -9.39
N VAL A 21 -8.33 -0.79 -8.11
CA VAL A 21 -7.40 -0.17 -7.16
C VAL A 21 -7.09 -1.12 -6.02
N LEU A 22 -5.81 -1.46 -5.84
CA LEU A 22 -5.35 -2.30 -4.74
C LEU A 22 -4.80 -1.42 -3.60
N CYS A 23 -5.36 -1.53 -2.41
CA CYS A 23 -4.87 -0.87 -1.20
C CYS A 23 -4.12 -1.88 -0.32
N VAL A 24 -2.88 -1.59 0.06
CA VAL A 24 -2.06 -2.43 0.96
C VAL A 24 -1.39 -1.59 2.04
N HIS A 25 -1.20 -2.12 3.25
CA HIS A 25 -0.42 -1.40 4.27
C HIS A 25 1.09 -1.42 3.95
N GLY A 26 1.58 -2.58 3.52
CA GLY A 26 2.99 -2.85 3.20
C GLY A 26 3.36 -2.62 1.73
N GLY A 27 4.37 -3.36 1.25
CA GLY A 27 4.80 -3.34 -0.14
C GLY A 27 4.58 -4.67 -0.86
N LEU A 28 4.67 -4.66 -2.18
CA LEU A 28 4.67 -5.84 -3.05
C LEU A 28 5.97 -6.64 -2.88
N SER A 29 5.87 -7.97 -2.97
CA SER A 29 7.02 -8.87 -3.07
C SER A 29 7.27 -9.20 -4.55
N PRO A 30 8.52 -9.28 -5.04
CA PRO A 30 8.82 -9.68 -6.42
C PRO A 30 8.36 -11.11 -6.75
N ASP A 31 8.19 -11.94 -5.71
CA ASP A 31 7.66 -13.30 -5.83
C ASP A 31 6.13 -13.35 -5.88
N VAL A 32 5.47 -12.21 -5.62
CA VAL A 32 4.01 -12.06 -5.65
C VAL A 32 3.64 -11.35 -6.94
N ARG A 33 3.18 -12.12 -7.91
CA ARG A 33 2.79 -11.63 -9.24
C ARG A 33 1.29 -11.49 -9.40
N THR A 34 0.50 -12.24 -8.63
CA THR A 34 -0.96 -12.20 -8.68
C THR A 34 -1.56 -11.73 -7.35
N ILE A 35 -2.72 -11.09 -7.41
CA ILE A 35 -3.52 -10.70 -6.24
C ILE A 35 -3.80 -11.92 -5.33
N ASP A 36 -4.07 -13.08 -5.91
CA ASP A 36 -4.33 -14.30 -5.13
C ASP A 36 -3.13 -14.67 -4.24
N GLN A 37 -1.90 -14.43 -4.69
CA GLN A 37 -0.70 -14.66 -3.89
C GLN A 37 -0.57 -13.66 -2.75
N VAL A 38 -1.09 -12.43 -2.88
CA VAL A 38 -1.13 -11.43 -1.78
C VAL A 38 -1.96 -11.97 -0.61
N LEU A 39 -3.03 -12.73 -0.89
CA LEU A 39 -3.91 -13.31 0.14
C LEU A 39 -3.28 -14.48 0.91
N PHE A 40 -2.29 -15.18 0.32
CA PHE A 40 -1.58 -16.29 0.96
C PHE A 40 -0.24 -15.89 1.62
N VAL A 41 0.22 -14.65 1.44
CA VAL A 41 1.44 -14.14 2.09
C VAL A 41 1.11 -13.71 3.53
N THR A 42 1.00 -14.69 4.42
CA THR A 42 0.87 -14.50 5.88
C THR A 42 2.19 -14.75 6.60
N THR A 43 3.32 -14.39 5.97
CA THR A 43 4.64 -14.60 6.58
C THR A 43 4.95 -13.51 7.60
N VAL A 44 5.05 -13.92 8.87
CA VAL A 44 5.49 -13.12 10.02
C VAL A 44 6.77 -12.34 9.68
N ASN A 45 6.81 -11.02 9.90
CA ASN A 45 8.07 -10.29 9.87
C ASN A 45 8.21 -9.26 11.02
N PRO A 46 9.19 -9.43 11.93
CA PRO A 46 9.34 -8.55 13.07
C PRO A 46 10.02 -7.19 12.81
N ARG A 47 10.55 -6.88 11.61
CA ARG A 47 11.07 -5.53 11.19
C ARG A 47 11.81 -5.44 9.82
N GLY A 48 11.67 -6.39 8.90
CA GLY A 48 12.47 -6.44 7.66
C GLY A 48 11.91 -7.28 6.52
N ALA A 49 10.70 -6.98 6.03
CA ALA A 49 10.23 -7.41 4.71
C ALA A 49 9.53 -6.25 4.01
N GLY A 50 9.98 -6.02 2.78
CA GLY A 50 9.52 -4.96 1.89
C GLY A 50 10.62 -4.74 0.86
N TRP A 51 10.40 -5.17 -0.38
CA TRP A 51 11.33 -4.87 -1.46
C TRP A 51 11.05 -3.45 -1.95
N LEU A 52 12.10 -2.69 -2.27
CA LEU A 52 11.95 -1.47 -3.08
C LEU A 52 11.66 -1.92 -4.52
N PHE A 53 10.40 -1.99 -4.90
CA PHE A 53 10.01 -2.27 -6.28
C PHE A 53 10.06 -0.96 -7.06
N GLY A 54 10.85 -0.96 -8.14
CA GLY A 54 10.92 0.15 -9.08
C GLY A 54 9.70 0.22 -10.01
N SER A 55 9.68 1.23 -10.87
CA SER A 55 8.60 1.47 -11.84
C SER A 55 8.22 0.21 -12.60
N ARG A 56 9.19 -0.52 -13.18
CA ARG A 56 8.93 -1.72 -13.98
C ARG A 56 8.10 -2.79 -13.26
N VAL A 57 8.45 -3.11 -12.01
CA VAL A 57 7.74 -4.14 -11.23
C VAL A 57 6.32 -3.69 -10.90
N THR A 58 6.16 -2.40 -10.59
CA THR A 58 4.84 -1.80 -10.32
C THR A 58 3.96 -1.86 -11.57
N THR A 59 4.48 -1.43 -12.71
CA THR A 59 3.75 -1.44 -13.99
C THR A 59 3.38 -2.87 -14.41
N GLU A 60 4.30 -3.83 -14.27
CA GLU A 60 4.05 -5.25 -14.58
C GLU A 60 2.99 -5.86 -13.66
N PHE A 61 3.08 -5.62 -12.35
CA PHE A 61 2.08 -6.09 -11.38
C PHE A 61 0.69 -5.51 -11.68
N ASN A 62 0.61 -4.21 -11.95
CA ASN A 62 -0.64 -3.56 -12.31
C ASN A 62 -1.22 -4.15 -13.60
N HIS A 63 -0.39 -4.35 -14.61
CA HIS A 63 -0.80 -4.93 -15.89
C HIS A 63 -1.33 -6.36 -15.74
N ILE A 64 -0.61 -7.22 -15.02
CA ILE A 64 -1.00 -8.63 -14.81
C ILE A 64 -2.34 -8.73 -14.07
N ASN A 65 -2.60 -7.81 -13.13
CA ASN A 65 -3.77 -7.86 -12.26
C ASN A 65 -4.90 -6.90 -12.69
N ASN A 66 -4.81 -6.31 -13.88
CA ASN A 66 -5.78 -5.32 -14.39
C ASN A 66 -6.03 -4.15 -13.43
N LEU A 67 -4.99 -3.70 -12.72
CA LEU A 67 -5.06 -2.58 -11.79
C LEU A 67 -4.64 -1.28 -12.49
N VAL A 68 -5.30 -0.19 -12.11
CA VAL A 68 -4.91 1.17 -12.50
C VAL A 68 -3.99 1.82 -11.46
N LEU A 69 -4.09 1.38 -10.20
CA LEU A 69 -3.38 1.99 -9.09
C LEU A 69 -3.16 1.00 -7.94
N VAL A 70 -1.94 0.99 -7.40
CA VAL A 70 -1.65 0.44 -6.07
C VAL A 70 -1.51 1.59 -5.09
N CYS A 71 -2.28 1.57 -4.01
CA CYS A 71 -2.18 2.53 -2.92
C CYS A 71 -1.53 1.85 -1.71
N ARG A 72 -0.51 2.49 -1.15
CA ARG A 72 0.14 1.98 0.06
C ARG A 72 0.40 3.03 1.12
N ALA A 73 0.58 2.56 2.35
CA ALA A 73 1.15 3.35 3.43
C ALA A 73 2.64 2.98 3.62
N HIS A 74 3.18 3.27 4.82
CA HIS A 74 4.46 2.78 5.35
C HIS A 74 5.73 3.56 4.98
N GLN A 75 5.73 4.38 3.92
CA GLN A 75 6.82 5.33 3.68
C GLN A 75 6.36 6.75 3.99
N LEU A 76 7.12 7.46 4.85
CA LEU A 76 6.82 8.85 5.17
C LEU A 76 6.96 9.72 3.92
N VAL A 77 5.92 10.48 3.60
CA VAL A 77 5.91 11.52 2.56
C VAL A 77 5.58 12.86 3.20
N GLN A 78 6.36 13.90 2.89
CA GLN A 78 6.24 15.21 3.55
C GLN A 78 4.91 15.88 3.24
N GLU A 79 4.49 15.78 1.98
CA GLU A 79 3.23 16.29 1.45
C GLU A 79 1.99 15.45 1.83
N GLY A 80 2.15 14.33 2.54
CA GLY A 80 1.04 13.47 2.96
C GLY A 80 0.48 12.55 1.88
N LEU A 81 0.64 12.88 0.59
CA LEU A 81 0.31 12.03 -0.56
C LEU A 81 1.38 12.19 -1.65
N LYS A 82 1.83 11.07 -2.24
CA LYS A 82 2.77 11.10 -3.36
C LYS A 82 2.48 10.00 -4.38
N TYR A 83 2.32 10.39 -5.64
CA TYR A 83 2.36 9.45 -6.76
C TYR A 83 3.82 9.16 -7.14
N MET A 84 4.13 7.89 -7.31
CA MET A 84 5.45 7.38 -7.65
C MET A 84 5.51 7.08 -9.15
N PHE A 85 6.69 7.29 -9.73
CA PHE A 85 7.01 7.01 -11.14
C PHE A 85 6.22 7.86 -12.17
N PRO A 86 6.69 7.95 -13.43
CA PRO A 86 6.02 8.75 -14.46
C PRO A 86 4.58 8.28 -14.78
N ASP A 87 4.33 6.97 -14.71
CA ASP A 87 3.03 6.34 -14.98
C ASP A 87 2.05 6.43 -13.81
N LYS A 88 2.50 6.92 -12.64
CA LYS A 88 1.67 7.13 -11.44
C LYS A 88 0.91 5.90 -10.96
N GLY A 89 1.36 4.69 -11.33
CA GLY A 89 0.73 3.42 -10.97
C GLY A 89 0.85 3.03 -9.49
N LEU A 90 1.58 3.81 -8.69
CA LEU A 90 1.74 3.61 -7.24
C LEU A 90 1.56 4.94 -6.50
N ALA A 91 0.69 4.95 -5.49
CA ALA A 91 0.48 6.08 -4.59
C ALA A 91 0.89 5.71 -3.16
N ILE A 92 1.55 6.64 -2.47
CA ILE A 92 1.85 6.56 -1.05
C ILE A 92 0.99 7.59 -0.33
N VAL A 93 0.15 7.15 0.59
CA VAL A 93 -0.67 8.02 1.46
C VAL A 93 -0.20 7.92 2.90
N TRP A 94 -0.13 9.07 3.56
CA TRP A 94 0.30 9.20 4.94
C TRP A 94 -0.68 10.07 5.73
N SER A 95 -1.29 9.49 6.77
CA SER A 95 -2.39 10.14 7.50
C SER A 95 -2.01 10.64 8.91
N ALA A 96 -0.72 10.63 9.27
CA ALA A 96 -0.23 11.11 10.57
C ALA A 96 0.59 12.40 10.44
N PRO A 97 0.06 13.59 10.79
CA PRO A 97 0.76 14.86 10.62
C PRO A 97 1.84 15.01 11.69
N ASN A 98 2.90 15.75 11.36
CA ASN A 98 4.07 15.97 12.21
C ASN A 98 4.50 14.67 12.90
N TYR A 99 4.82 13.65 12.10
CA TYR A 99 5.12 12.32 12.57
C TYR A 99 6.24 12.34 13.63
N CYS A 100 6.04 11.54 14.68
CA CYS A 100 6.85 11.55 15.91
C CYS A 100 7.09 12.95 16.51
N ARG A 101 6.24 13.95 16.20
CA ARG A 101 6.39 15.36 16.56
C ARG A 101 7.70 16.01 16.08
N ARG A 102 8.33 15.43 15.06
CA ARG A 102 9.68 15.81 14.61
C ARG A 102 9.79 16.04 13.13
N CYS A 103 8.96 15.38 12.33
CA CYS A 103 9.16 15.33 10.89
C CYS A 103 8.58 16.53 10.12
N GLY A 104 7.66 17.29 10.72
CA GLY A 104 7.05 18.45 10.07
C GLY A 104 6.12 18.14 8.89
N ASN A 105 5.84 16.87 8.61
CA ASN A 105 5.02 16.45 7.48
C ASN A 105 3.53 16.79 7.65
N VAL A 106 2.84 16.90 6.52
CA VAL A 106 1.39 17.01 6.42
C VAL A 106 0.77 15.60 6.40
N ALA A 107 -0.53 15.52 6.76
CA ALA A 107 -1.33 14.32 6.60
C ALA A 107 -2.31 14.46 5.43
N SER A 108 -2.63 13.35 4.78
CA SER A 108 -3.63 13.30 3.72
C SER A 108 -4.54 12.08 3.85
N ILE A 109 -5.68 12.19 3.19
CA ILE A 109 -6.64 11.10 2.94
C ILE A 109 -6.76 11.00 1.43
N LEU A 110 -6.72 9.76 0.92
CA LEU A 110 -7.02 9.47 -0.48
C LEU A 110 -8.45 8.93 -0.56
N SER A 111 -9.31 9.61 -1.31
CA SER A 111 -10.71 9.25 -1.49
C SER A 111 -10.96 8.84 -2.93
N PHE A 112 -11.71 7.75 -3.11
CA PHE A 112 -12.22 7.31 -4.40
C PHE A 112 -13.73 7.49 -4.43
N THR A 113 -14.24 8.08 -5.50
CA THR A 113 -15.68 8.15 -5.75
C THR A 113 -16.03 7.05 -6.74
N LEU A 114 -16.89 6.12 -6.33
CA LEU A 114 -17.43 5.10 -7.22
C LEU A 114 -18.53 5.75 -8.06
N GLU A 115 -18.36 5.78 -9.37
CA GLU A 115 -19.46 6.09 -10.28
C GLU A 115 -20.25 4.81 -10.51
N THR A 116 -21.37 4.65 -9.80
CA THR A 116 -22.37 3.63 -10.14
C THR A 116 -22.98 4.00 -11.49
N THR A 117 -22.65 3.21 -12.51
CA THR A 117 -23.30 3.26 -13.83
C THR A 117 -24.65 2.55 -13.80
#